data_AF-A0A7W1H4M9-F1
#
_entry.id   AF-A0A7W1H4M9-F1
#
_cell.length_a   1.000
_cell.length_b   1.000
_cell.length_c   1.000
_cell.angle_alpha   90.00
_cell.angle_beta   90.00
_cell.angle_gamma   90.00
#
_symmetry.space_group_name_H-M   'P 1'
#
loop_
_entity.id
_entity.type
_entity.pdbx_description
1 polymer ?
#
loop_
_entity_poly.entity_id
_entity_poly.type
_entity_poly.pdbx_seq_one_letter_code
_entity_poly.pdbx_strand_id
1 'polypeptide(L)'
;DPRFAQDVAEHTGYVPSGLMAAPLLHEERALGVLEVLDRPEQSTFSLAEMDLLGLFANQAAIAVDLLLRARQAERLLDGRDDELASVARLAAIVSALEDERREAGIRLLRELADTLGD
;
A
#
# COMPACT_ATOMS: atom_id res chain seq x y z
N ASP A 1 16.56 -25.04 0.19
CA ASP A 1 15.10 -24.83 0.07
C ASP A 1 14.90 -23.82 -1.05
N PRO A 2 14.16 -24.13 -2.14
CA PRO A 2 13.95 -23.20 -3.25
C PRO A 2 13.15 -21.94 -2.88
N ARG A 3 12.50 -21.92 -1.71
CA ARG A 3 11.78 -20.75 -1.17
C ARG A 3 12.72 -19.74 -0.49
N PHE A 4 13.96 -20.13 -0.21
CA PHE A 4 14.93 -19.23 0.42
C PHE A 4 15.62 -18.38 -0.66
N ALA A 5 15.37 -17.07 -0.63
CA ALA A 5 16.00 -16.09 -1.50
C ALA A 5 17.45 -15.81 -1.03
N GLN A 6 18.34 -16.77 -1.28
CA GLN A 6 19.72 -16.74 -0.80
C GLN A 6 20.49 -15.54 -1.36
N ASP A 7 20.26 -15.21 -2.63
CA ASP A 7 20.84 -14.04 -3.27
C ASP A 7 20.48 -12.75 -2.52
N VAL A 8 19.21 -12.58 -2.15
CA VAL A 8 18.76 -11.42 -1.37
C VAL A 8 19.45 -11.38 -0.01
N ALA A 9 19.51 -12.50 0.70
CA ALA A 9 20.14 -12.59 2.01
C ALA A 9 21.66 -12.30 1.98
N GLU A 10 22.35 -12.68 0.90
CA GLU A 10 23.77 -12.36 0.72
C GLU A 10 23.98 -10.85 0.49
N HIS A 11 23.09 -10.20 -0.27
CA HIS A 11 23.17 -8.77 -0.53
C HIS A 11 22.85 -7.89 0.69
N THR A 12 22.05 -8.38 1.65
CA THR A 12 21.82 -7.67 2.92
C THR A 12 23.01 -7.76 3.88
N GLY A 13 24.01 -8.60 3.58
CA GLY A 13 25.13 -8.88 4.48
C GLY A 13 24.74 -9.76 5.67
N TYR A 14 23.56 -10.36 5.65
CA TYR A 14 23.02 -11.16 6.74
C TYR A 14 22.19 -12.33 6.20
N VAL A 15 22.69 -13.54 6.39
CA VAL A 15 22.06 -14.78 5.95
C VAL A 15 21.41 -15.47 7.15
N PRO A 16 20.07 -15.41 7.29
CA PRO A 16 19.40 -16.00 8.44
C PRO A 16 19.40 -17.52 8.35
N SER A 17 19.65 -18.16 9.50
CA SER A 17 19.55 -19.61 9.71
C SER A 17 18.12 -20.08 10.05
N GLY A 18 17.25 -19.16 10.50
CA GLY A 18 15.83 -19.42 10.77
C GLY A 18 14.94 -18.20 10.48
N LEU A 19 13.70 -18.46 10.06
CA LEU A 19 12.74 -17.42 9.67
C LEU A 19 11.31 -17.83 10.05
N MET A 20 10.57 -16.93 10.70
CA MET A 20 9.10 -16.92 10.74
C MET A 20 8.58 -15.75 9.94
N ALA A 21 7.47 -15.94 9.26
CA ALA A 21 6.81 -14.90 8.49
C ALA A 21 5.30 -14.95 8.73
N ALA A 22 4.69 -13.77 8.88
CA ALA A 22 3.24 -13.61 8.87
C ALA A 22 2.86 -12.47 7.91
N PRO A 23 1.82 -12.64 7.08
CA PRO A 23 1.42 -11.62 6.14
C PRO A 23 0.74 -10.45 6.86
N LEU A 24 0.98 -9.24 6.38
CA LEU A 24 0.25 -8.04 6.79
C LEU A 24 -1.03 -7.95 5.94
N LEU A 25 -2.11 -8.59 6.39
CA LEU A 25 -3.39 -8.61 5.69
C LEU A 25 -4.38 -7.61 6.30
N HIS A 26 -4.99 -6.77 5.47
CA HIS A 26 -6.09 -5.90 5.88
C HIS A 26 -7.13 -5.77 4.75
N GLU A 27 -8.41 -6.02 5.05
CA GLU A 27 -9.52 -5.98 4.07
C GLU A 27 -9.19 -6.76 2.77
N GLU A 28 -8.76 -8.01 2.90
CA GLU A 28 -8.35 -8.91 1.80
C GLU A 28 -7.11 -8.47 0.99
N ARG A 29 -6.46 -7.36 1.37
CA ARG A 29 -5.23 -6.89 0.72
C ARG A 29 -4.00 -7.29 1.52
N ALA A 30 -2.99 -7.80 0.81
CA ALA A 30 -1.65 -7.99 1.35
C ALA A 30 -0.85 -6.69 1.24
N LEU A 31 -0.51 -6.11 2.40
CA LEU A 31 0.28 -4.88 2.52
C LEU A 31 1.78 -5.15 2.65
N GLY A 32 2.17 -6.39 2.98
CA GLY A 32 3.55 -6.81 3.18
C GLY A 32 3.66 -8.08 4.00
N VAL A 33 4.84 -8.34 4.55
CA VAL A 33 5.15 -9.48 5.42
C VAL A 33 5.92 -8.97 6.64
N LEU A 34 5.59 -9.48 7.83
CA LEU A 34 6.36 -9.31 9.04
C LEU A 34 7.20 -10.55 9.29
N GLU A 35 8.51 -10.37 9.41
CA GLU A 35 9.47 -11.47 9.55
C GLU A 35 10.24 -11.40 10.87
N VAL A 36 10.53 -12.57 11.44
CA VAL A 36 11.43 -12.75 12.58
C VAL A 36 12.55 -13.66 12.14
N LEU A 37 13.79 -13.17 12.23
CA LEU A 37 15.01 -13.85 11.80
C LEU A 37 15.83 -14.30 13.01
N ASP A 38 16.47 -15.48 12.91
CA ASP A 38 17.40 -16.06 13.89
C ASP A 38 17.02 -15.84 15.37
N ARG A 39 15.85 -16.37 15.75
CA ARG A 39 15.44 -16.37 17.16
C ARG A 39 16.52 -17.06 18.02
N PRO A 40 16.94 -16.46 19.15
CA PRO A 40 18.11 -16.92 19.93
C PRO A 40 17.96 -18.29 20.64
N GLU A 41 16.77 -18.89 20.67
CA GLU A 41 16.53 -20.17 21.33
C GLU A 41 16.56 -21.34 20.33
N GLN A 42 17.24 -22.42 20.72
CA GLN A 42 17.54 -23.62 19.92
C GLN A 42 16.33 -24.49 19.54
N SER A 43 15.09 -24.05 19.79
CA SER A 43 13.88 -24.79 19.44
C SER A 43 13.30 -24.34 18.11
N THR A 44 12.76 -25.30 17.36
CA THR A 44 11.82 -25.03 16.26
C THR A 44 10.72 -24.10 16.75
N PHE A 45 10.32 -23.14 15.90
CA PHE A 45 9.22 -22.21 16.18
C PHE A 45 7.97 -22.96 16.63
N SER A 46 7.41 -22.54 17.77
CA SER A 46 6.18 -23.12 18.31
C SER A 46 4.94 -22.51 17.63
N LEU A 47 3.83 -23.26 17.63
CA LEU A 47 2.55 -22.74 17.16
C LEU A 47 2.12 -21.48 17.93
N ALA A 48 2.40 -21.42 19.24
CA ALA A 48 2.10 -20.25 20.06
C ALA A 48 2.88 -18.99 19.62
N GLU A 49 4.12 -19.15 19.16
CA GLU A 49 4.91 -18.05 18.62
C GLU A 49 4.42 -17.60 17.25
N MET A 50 3.98 -18.53 16.40
CA MET A 50 3.32 -18.20 15.13
C MET A 50 2.00 -17.47 15.35
N ASP A 51 1.21 -17.88 16.34
CA ASP A 51 -0.02 -17.18 16.74
C ASP A 51 0.28 -15.77 17.22
N LEU A 52 1.30 -15.61 18.07
CA LEU A 52 1.75 -14.30 18.55
C LEU A 52 2.23 -13.41 17.40
N LEU A 53 3.04 -13.94 16.49
CA LEU A 53 3.48 -13.23 15.29
C LEU A 53 2.29 -12.80 14.43
N GLY A 54 1.29 -13.66 14.27
CA GLY A 54 0.04 -13.34 13.57
C GLY A 54 -0.73 -12.20 14.23
N LEU A 55 -0.81 -12.17 15.57
CA LEU A 55 -1.44 -11.07 16.31
C LEU A 55 -0.72 -9.74 16.06
N PHE A 56 0.62 -9.72 16.12
CA PHE A 56 1.40 -8.54 15.80
C PHE A 56 1.26 -8.11 14.34
N ALA A 57 1.28 -9.06 13.40
CA ALA A 57 1.10 -8.80 11.97
C ALA A 57 -0.26 -8.16 11.68
N ASN A 58 -1.33 -8.59 12.36
CA ASN A 58 -2.65 -7.98 12.23
C ASN A 58 -2.65 -6.51 12.69
N GLN A 59 -2.06 -6.22 13.86
CA GLN A 59 -1.96 -4.85 14.35
C GLN A 59 -1.09 -3.97 13.43
N ALA A 60 0.03 -4.50 12.95
CA ALA A 60 0.90 -3.81 12.01
C ALA A 60 0.20 -3.54 10.67
N ALA A 61 -0.61 -4.48 10.16
CA ALA A 61 -1.37 -4.30 8.93
C ALA A 61 -2.35 -3.12 9.04
N ILE A 62 -3.07 -3.00 10.16
CA ILE A 62 -3.96 -1.86 10.42
C ILE A 62 -3.16 -0.55 10.45
N ALA A 63 -2.04 -0.51 11.17
CA ALA A 63 -1.22 0.70 11.29
C ALA A 63 -0.61 1.12 9.95
N VAL A 64 -0.10 0.17 9.16
CA VAL A 64 0.43 0.42 7.81
C VAL A 64 -0.68 0.93 6.89
N ASP A 65 -1.87 0.35 6.93
CA ASP A 65 -3.00 0.82 6.12
C ASP A 65 -3.35 2.28 6.45
N LEU A 66 -3.48 2.61 7.74
CA LEU A 66 -3.76 3.97 8.20
C LEU A 66 -2.69 4.96 7.72
N LEU A 67 -1.41 4.59 7.83
CA LEU A 67 -0.30 5.42 7.36
C LEU A 67 -0.35 5.62 5.83
N LEU A 68 -0.66 4.58 5.07
CA LEU A 68 -0.77 4.67 3.61
C LEU A 68 -1.93 5.57 3.19
N ARG A 69 -3.09 5.45 3.85
CA ARG A 69 -4.24 6.34 3.63
C ARG A 69 -3.94 7.78 4.01
N ALA A 70 -3.27 8.02 5.14
CA ALA A 70 -2.87 9.36 5.57
C ALA A 70 -1.92 10.01 4.55
N ARG A 71 -0.88 9.31 4.10
CA ARG A 71 0.04 9.79 3.06
C ARG A 71 -0.67 10.08 1.74
N GLN A 72 -1.67 9.27 1.37
CA GLN A 72 -2.47 9.54 0.19
C GLN A 72 -3.28 10.82 0.35
N ALA A 73 -3.90 11.04 1.51
CA ALA A 73 -4.63 12.27 1.82
C ALA A 73 -3.70 13.49 1.82
N GLU A 74 -2.52 13.39 2.42
CA GLU A 74 -1.49 14.45 2.40
C GLU A 74 -1.11 14.82 0.97
N ARG A 75 -0.80 13.86 0.09
CA ARG A 75 -0.50 14.15 -1.33
C ARG A 75 -1.64 14.87 -2.05
N LEU A 76 -2.90 14.56 -1.72
CA LEU A 76 -4.05 15.26 -2.32
C LEU A 76 -4.21 16.71 -1.80
N LEU A 77 -3.70 17.00 -0.61
CA LEU A 77 -3.72 18.33 0.01
C LEU A 77 -2.48 19.16 -0.38
N ASP A 78 -1.31 18.52 -0.47
CA ASP A 78 -0.03 19.11 -0.85
C ASP A 78 0.13 19.30 -2.37
N GLY A 79 -0.68 18.62 -3.18
CA GLY A 79 -0.82 18.86 -4.63
C GLY A 79 -1.44 20.21 -4.99
N ARG A 80 -1.16 21.27 -4.23
CA ARG A 80 -1.58 22.64 -4.48
C ARG A 80 -0.72 23.36 -5.54
N ASP A 81 0.39 22.78 -5.97
CA ASP A 81 1.29 23.34 -6.99
C ASP A 81 1.62 22.35 -8.14
N ASP A 82 0.81 21.30 -8.34
CA ASP A 82 1.03 20.34 -9.43
C ASP A 82 -0.17 20.36 -10.40
N GLU A 83 0.07 20.76 -11.65
CA GLU A 83 -0.96 20.85 -12.70
C GLU A 83 -1.71 19.52 -12.86
N LEU A 84 -1.01 18.40 -12.66
CA LEU A 84 -1.56 17.04 -12.66
C LEU A 84 -2.53 16.79 -11.51
N ALA A 85 -2.29 17.37 -10.33
CA ALA A 85 -3.19 17.24 -9.19
C ALA A 85 -4.51 17.99 -9.41
N SER A 86 -4.49 19.09 -10.14
CA SER A 86 -5.70 19.83 -10.53
C SER A 86 -6.57 19.00 -11.49
N VAL A 87 -5.95 18.35 -12.48
CA VAL A 87 -6.66 17.45 -13.41
C VAL A 87 -7.24 16.24 -12.68
N ALA A 88 -6.45 15.60 -11.81
CA ALA A 88 -6.92 14.45 -11.03
C ALA A 88 -8.08 14.81 -10.10
N ARG A 89 -8.05 15.99 -9.46
CA ARG A 89 -9.11 16.49 -8.58
C ARG A 89 -10.41 16.74 -9.36
N LEU A 90 -10.32 17.35 -10.55
CA LEU A 90 -11.48 17.54 -11.43
C LEU A 90 -12.09 16.21 -11.88
N ALA A 91 -11.25 15.24 -12.28
CA ALA A 91 -11.70 13.91 -12.65
C ALA A 91 -12.44 13.21 -11.49
N ALA A 92 -11.91 13.29 -10.26
CA ALA A 92 -12.53 12.73 -9.07
C ALA A 92 -13.90 13.38 -8.77
N ILE A 93 -14.00 14.71 -8.83
CA ILE A 93 -15.27 15.43 -8.62
C ILE A 93 -16.31 14.98 -9.65
N VAL A 94 -15.98 14.97 -10.94
CA VAL A 94 -16.89 14.54 -12.01
C VAL A 94 -17.32 13.08 -11.82
N SER A 95 -16.41 12.23 -11.36
CA SER A 95 -16.70 10.81 -11.10
C SER A 95 -17.67 10.57 -9.92
N ALA A 96 -17.89 11.56 -9.07
CA ALA A 96 -18.78 11.49 -7.91
C ALA A 96 -20.16 12.14 -8.15
N LEU A 97 -20.37 12.79 -9.30
CA LEU A 97 -21.64 13.46 -9.63
C LEU A 97 -22.73 12.47 -10.05
N GLU A 98 -24.00 12.83 -9.87
CA GLU A 98 -25.13 12.12 -10.45
C GLU A 98 -25.10 12.20 -11.99
N ASP A 99 -25.70 11.22 -12.67
CA ASP A 99 -25.49 10.95 -14.10
C ASP A 99 -25.68 12.17 -15.02
N GLU A 100 -26.74 12.96 -14.80
CA GLU A 100 -27.00 14.17 -15.60
C GLU A 100 -25.89 15.24 -15.43
N ARG A 101 -25.40 15.42 -14.21
CA ARG A 101 -24.33 16.39 -13.89
C ARG A 101 -22.95 15.87 -14.28
N ARG A 102 -22.75 14.56 -14.18
CA ARG A 102 -21.55 13.86 -14.65
C ARG A 102 -21.39 14.03 -16.15
N GLU A 103 -22.46 13.82 -16.92
CA GLU A 103 -22.41 13.96 -18.37
C GLU A 103 -22.15 15.42 -18.81
N ALA A 104 -22.75 16.39 -18.12
CA ALA A 104 -22.43 17.81 -18.31
C ALA A 104 -20.96 18.13 -17.97
N GLY A 105 -20.45 17.58 -16.86
CA GLY A 105 -19.06 17.74 -16.45
C GLY A 105 -18.06 17.15 -17.44
N ILE A 106 -18.33 15.94 -17.96
CA ILE A 106 -17.50 15.30 -18.99
C ILE A 106 -17.49 16.12 -20.29
N ARG A 107 -18.64 16.67 -20.70
CA ARG A 107 -18.74 17.53 -21.89
C ARG A 107 -17.86 18.78 -21.76
N LEU A 108 -17.94 19.46 -20.62
CA LEU A 108 -17.14 20.65 -20.33
C LEU A 108 -15.64 20.35 -20.36
N LEU A 109 -15.22 19.22 -19.80
CA LEU A 109 -13.80 18.81 -19.81
C LEU A 109 -13.28 18.53 -21.22
N ARG A 110 -14.10 17.97 -22.11
CA ARG A 110 -13.72 17.76 -23.52
C ARG A 110 -13.54 19.08 -24.26
N GLU A 111 -14.51 19.99 -24.14
CA GLU A 111 -14.42 21.31 -24.78
C GLU A 111 -13.21 22.11 -24.31
N LEU A 112 -12.89 22.02 -23.01
CA LEU A 112 -11.70 22.66 -22.46
C LEU A 112 -10.41 22.05 -23.04
N ALA A 113 -10.36 20.73 -23.19
CA ALA A 113 -9.22 20.03 -23.79
C ALA A 113 -9.04 20.37 -25.28
N ASP A 114 -10.14 20.49 -26.02
CA ASP A 114 -10.12 20.88 -27.43
C ASP A 114 -9.66 22.34 -27.60
N THR A 115 -10.14 23.25 -26.74
CA THR A 115 -9.78 24.68 -26.78
C THR A 115 -8.32 24.94 -26.37
N LEU A 116 -7.76 24.11 -25.49
CA LEU A 116 -6.37 24.23 -25.01
C LEU A 116 -5.37 23.40 -25.84
N GLY A 117 -5.86 22.51 -26.71
CA GLY A 117 -5.06 21.64 -27.57
C GLY A 117 -4.73 22.23 -28.95
N ASP A 118 -5.41 23.32 -29.34
CA ASP A 118 -5.13 24.16 -30.52
C ASP A 118 -4.28 25.40 -30.16
#